data_AF-A0A662KF64-F1
#
_entry.id   AF-A0A662KF64-F1
#
_cell.length_a   1.000
_cell.length_b   1.000
_cell.length_c   1.000
_cell.angle_alpha   90.00
_cell.angle_beta   90.00
_cell.angle_gamma   90.00
#
_symmetry.space_group_name_H-M   'P 1'
#
loop_
_entity.id
_entity.type
_entity.pdbx_description
1 polymer ?
#
loop_
_entity_poly.entity_id
_entity_poly.type
_entity_poly.pdbx_seq_one_letter_code
_entity_poly.pdbx_strand_id
1 'polypeptide(L)'
;MTTRCTITIRDEEGCEYTIYRHHDGHPEGVVSDLWLLIEFYNMSPMRNAGYFLANFIFYAKLPMWLESKEGKIDPMLKWWEFGYGICPENCKCGSDLDYRYFIYPKDGKIMLKIERFSYETMNFKEIFNDEIEKAFERWADSGGCHLEPKLLY
;
A
#
# COMPACT_ATOMS: atom_id res chain seq x y z
N MET A 1 11.58 13.32 5.35
CA MET A 1 11.63 13.21 3.87
C MET A 1 10.50 12.26 3.49
N THR A 2 9.71 12.57 2.47
CA THR A 2 8.52 11.78 2.12
C THR A 2 8.94 10.55 1.33
N THR A 3 8.77 9.35 1.90
CA THR A 3 9.07 8.10 1.20
C THR A 3 7.87 7.71 0.34
N ARG A 4 8.03 7.79 -0.98
CA ARG A 4 6.94 7.56 -1.94
C ARG A 4 6.99 6.15 -2.49
N CYS A 5 5.83 5.54 -2.69
CA CYS A 5 5.77 4.23 -3.31
C CYS A 5 4.54 4.00 -4.17
N THR A 6 4.60 2.94 -4.97
CA THR A 6 3.44 2.35 -5.63
C THR A 6 3.15 0.96 -5.07
N ILE A 7 1.88 0.63 -4.94
CA ILE A 7 1.40 -0.71 -4.61
C ILE A 7 0.58 -1.19 -5.79
N THR A 8 1.12 -2.18 -6.50
CA THR A 8 0.50 -2.82 -7.64
C THR A 8 0.02 -4.21 -7.23
N ILE A 9 -1.20 -4.57 -7.62
CA ILE A 9 -1.74 -5.90 -7.43
C ILE A 9 -2.20 -6.45 -8.77
N ARG A 10 -1.76 -7.66 -9.10
CA ARG A 10 -2.28 -8.47 -10.19
C ARG A 10 -3.28 -9.49 -9.63
N ASP A 11 -4.48 -9.56 -10.19
CA ASP A 11 -5.45 -10.59 -9.83
C ASP A 11 -5.21 -11.92 -10.56
N GLU A 12 -6.03 -12.94 -10.25
CA GLU A 12 -5.95 -14.27 -10.86
C GLU A 12 -6.29 -14.27 -12.37
N GLU A 13 -7.01 -13.25 -12.85
CA GLU A 13 -7.33 -13.07 -14.28
C GLU A 13 -6.22 -12.31 -15.03
N GLY A 14 -5.23 -11.80 -14.31
CA GLY A 14 -4.10 -11.05 -14.85
C GLY A 14 -4.32 -9.54 -14.95
N CYS A 15 -5.43 -9.01 -14.43
CA CYS A 15 -5.67 -7.57 -14.39
C CYS A 15 -4.80 -6.92 -13.31
N GLU A 16 -4.16 -5.81 -13.66
CA GLU A 16 -3.29 -5.06 -12.76
C GLU A 16 -3.93 -3.75 -12.32
N TYR A 17 -3.85 -3.49 -11.02
CA TYR A 17 -4.33 -2.25 -10.41
C TYR A 17 -3.20 -1.65 -9.57
N THR A 18 -2.96 -0.36 -9.73
CA THR A 18 -1.88 0.33 -9.01
C THR A 18 -2.40 1.54 -8.27
N ILE A 19 -1.99 1.67 -7.02
CA ILE A 19 -2.15 2.88 -6.22
C ILE A 19 -0.79 3.50 -5.93
N TYR A 20 -0.79 4.80 -5.71
CA TYR A 20 0.35 5.59 -5.26
C TYR A 20 0.12 6.01 -3.81
N ARG A 21 1.19 5.95 -3.00
CA ARG A 21 1.26 6.41 -1.61
C ARG A 21 2.36 7.47 -1.50
N HIS A 22 2.00 8.64 -0.98
CA HIS A 22 2.88 9.81 -0.97
C HIS A 22 3.90 9.81 0.18
N HIS A 23 3.58 9.17 1.31
CA HIS A 23 4.40 9.18 2.52
C HIS A 23 4.52 7.76 3.09
N ASP A 24 5.58 7.49 3.83
CA ASP A 24 5.76 6.23 4.58
C ASP A 24 5.73 4.97 3.72
N GLY A 25 6.25 5.08 2.49
CA GLY A 25 6.39 3.98 1.54
C GLY A 25 7.47 2.95 1.87
N HIS A 26 8.04 2.96 3.08
CA HIS A 26 8.99 1.95 3.54
C HIS A 26 8.30 0.59 3.79
N PRO A 27 9.02 -0.54 3.69
CA PRO A 27 8.43 -1.86 3.90
C PRO A 27 7.72 -1.98 5.25
N GLU A 28 8.30 -1.45 6.31
CA GLU A 28 7.73 -1.45 7.66
C GLU A 28 6.34 -0.78 7.69
N GLY A 29 6.12 0.25 6.88
CA GLY A 29 4.83 0.93 6.81
C GLY A 29 3.82 0.21 5.93
N VAL A 30 4.22 -0.08 4.69
CA VAL A 30 3.33 -0.66 3.68
C VAL A 30 2.95 -2.10 4.02
N VAL A 31 3.89 -2.90 4.49
CA VAL A 31 3.66 -4.31 4.80
C VAL A 31 2.78 -4.46 6.04
N SER A 32 2.94 -3.59 7.04
CA SER A 32 2.05 -3.57 8.22
C SER A 32 0.61 -3.25 7.85
N ASP A 33 0.39 -2.24 6.98
CA ASP A 33 -0.94 -1.90 6.48
C ASP A 33 -1.55 -3.05 5.65
N LEU A 34 -0.75 -3.69 4.80
CA LEU A 34 -1.21 -4.84 4.00
C LEU A 34 -1.62 -6.02 4.88
N TRP A 35 -0.81 -6.33 5.89
CA TRP A 35 -1.10 -7.39 6.85
C TRP A 35 -2.42 -7.12 7.59
N LEU A 36 -2.57 -5.92 8.16
CA LEU A 36 -3.81 -5.54 8.84
C LEU A 36 -5.02 -5.63 7.91
N LEU A 37 -4.95 -5.15 6.66
CA LEU A 37 -6.11 -5.27 5.79
C LEU A 37 -6.42 -6.74 5.47
N ILE A 38 -5.41 -7.55 5.18
CA ILE A 38 -5.59 -8.96 4.79
C ILE A 38 -6.21 -9.79 5.93
N GLU A 39 -5.79 -9.57 7.18
CA GLU A 39 -6.35 -10.27 8.34
C GLU A 39 -7.86 -10.05 8.51
N PHE A 40 -8.37 -8.89 8.09
CA PHE A 40 -9.78 -8.50 8.26
C PHE A 40 -10.61 -8.66 6.99
N TYR A 41 -9.95 -8.69 5.85
CA TYR A 41 -10.62 -8.74 4.56
C TYR A 41 -11.08 -10.17 4.28
N ASN A 42 -12.39 -10.40 4.40
CA ASN A 42 -13.02 -11.71 4.24
C ASN A 42 -12.96 -12.31 2.81
N MET A 43 -12.22 -11.69 1.90
CA MET A 43 -12.05 -12.13 0.51
C MET A 43 -10.56 -12.26 0.20
N SER A 44 -10.20 -13.08 -0.77
CA SER A 44 -8.83 -13.05 -1.29
C SER A 44 -8.56 -11.69 -1.95
N PRO A 45 -7.45 -11.00 -1.64
CA PRO A 45 -7.03 -9.80 -2.36
C PRO A 45 -6.85 -10.05 -3.86
N MET A 46 -6.60 -11.30 -4.26
CA MET A 46 -6.38 -11.69 -5.66
C MET A 46 -7.69 -11.94 -6.44
N ARG A 47 -8.85 -12.02 -5.77
CA ARG A 47 -10.14 -12.24 -6.45
C ARG A 47 -10.72 -10.96 -7.04
N ASN A 48 -10.42 -9.82 -6.42
CA ASN A 48 -10.82 -8.50 -6.90
C ASN A 48 -9.83 -7.46 -6.39
N ALA A 49 -8.69 -7.39 -7.08
CA ALA A 49 -7.58 -6.52 -6.73
C ALA A 49 -7.98 -5.04 -6.67
N GLY A 50 -8.84 -4.59 -7.59
CA GLY A 50 -9.38 -3.23 -7.59
C GLY A 50 -10.19 -2.92 -6.32
N TYR A 51 -11.06 -3.84 -5.88
CA TYR A 51 -11.86 -3.66 -4.68
C TYR A 51 -11.00 -3.72 -3.40
N PHE A 52 -10.00 -4.60 -3.36
CA PHE A 52 -9.05 -4.65 -2.25
C PHE A 52 -8.29 -3.32 -2.11
N LEU A 53 -7.73 -2.79 -3.20
CA LEU A 53 -7.02 -1.50 -3.17
C LEU A 53 -7.94 -0.32 -2.84
N ALA A 54 -9.21 -0.35 -3.26
CA ALA A 54 -10.19 0.65 -2.87
C ALA A 54 -10.42 0.65 -1.35
N ASN A 55 -10.56 -0.52 -0.74
CA ASN A 55 -10.66 -0.65 0.72
C ASN A 55 -9.37 -0.21 1.42
N PHE A 56 -8.20 -0.55 0.86
CA PHE A 56 -6.91 -0.10 1.38
C PHE A 56 -6.84 1.43 1.45
N ILE A 57 -7.17 2.13 0.35
CA ILE A 57 -7.21 3.60 0.33
C ILE A 57 -8.23 4.14 1.35
N PHE A 58 -9.40 3.53 1.41
CA PHE A 58 -10.45 3.97 2.34
C PHE A 58 -9.98 3.91 3.78
N TYR A 59 -9.48 2.76 4.24
CA TYR A 59 -9.03 2.59 5.62
C TYR A 59 -7.77 3.40 5.94
N ALA A 60 -6.86 3.58 4.99
CA ALA A 60 -5.70 4.45 5.17
C ALA A 60 -6.07 5.94 5.33
N LYS A 61 -7.22 6.36 4.78
CA LYS A 61 -7.74 7.73 4.90
C LYS A 61 -8.70 7.93 6.07
N LEU A 62 -9.21 6.84 6.65
CA LEU A 62 -10.23 6.89 7.70
C LEU A 62 -9.76 7.57 9.00
N PRO A 63 -8.53 7.35 9.51
CA PRO A 63 -8.04 8.07 10.70
C PRO A 63 -8.07 9.59 10.51
N MET A 64 -7.59 10.08 9.36
CA MET A 64 -7.61 11.51 9.04
C MET A 64 -9.03 12.07 8.93
N TRP A 65 -9.98 11.29 8.38
CA TRP A 65 -11.40 11.68 8.37
C TRP A 65 -11.93 11.88 9.79
N LEU A 66 -11.61 10.98 10.72
CA LEU A 66 -12.06 11.05 12.11
C LEU A 66 -11.41 12.24 12.85
N GLU A 67 -10.11 12.45 12.69
CA GLU A 67 -9.41 13.60 13.25
C GLU A 67 -9.96 14.93 12.73
N SER A 68 -10.31 14.99 11.44
CA SER A 68 -10.95 16.16 10.84
C SER A 68 -12.32 16.45 11.45
N LYS A 69 -13.14 15.41 11.71
CA LYS A 69 -14.42 15.56 12.42
C LYS A 69 -14.26 16.06 13.85
N GLU A 70 -13.16 15.70 14.50
CA GLU A 70 -12.82 16.15 15.86
C GLU A 70 -12.18 17.54 15.89
N GLY A 71 -11.99 18.19 14.72
CA GLY A 71 -11.35 19.51 14.62
C GLY A 71 -9.85 19.49 14.86
N LYS A 72 -9.20 18.32 14.79
CA LYS A 72 -7.75 18.15 14.97
C LYS A 72 -6.94 18.45 13.71
N ILE A 73 -7.60 18.40 12.55
CA ILE A 73 -7.00 18.77 11.25
C ILE A 73 -7.55 20.13 10.85
N ASP A 74 -6.66 20.99 10.35
CA ASP A 74 -7.03 22.27 9.76
C ASP A 74 -8.13 22.07 8.71
N PRO A 75 -9.32 22.69 8.84
CA PRO A 75 -10.39 22.59 7.86
C PRO A 75 -10.01 23.07 6.45
N MET A 76 -8.96 23.90 6.33
CA MET A 76 -8.41 24.34 5.05
C MET A 76 -7.53 23.27 4.40
N LEU A 77 -7.03 22.31 5.19
CA LEU A 77 -6.32 21.15 4.70
C LEU A 77 -7.34 20.14 4.17
N LYS A 78 -7.50 20.09 2.85
CA LYS A 78 -8.33 19.11 2.16
C LYS A 78 -7.70 17.72 2.19
N TRP A 79 -7.62 17.13 3.37
CA TRP A 79 -6.89 15.90 3.65
C TRP A 79 -7.33 14.72 2.74
N TRP A 80 -8.58 14.71 2.26
CA TRP A 80 -9.08 13.70 1.33
C TRP A 80 -8.45 13.76 -0.07
N GLU A 81 -7.89 14.92 -0.47
CA GLU A 81 -7.25 15.10 -1.79
C GLU A 81 -5.83 14.53 -1.86
N PHE A 82 -5.19 14.21 -0.72
CA PHE A 82 -3.77 13.87 -0.66
C PHE A 82 -3.52 12.46 -0.10
N GLY A 83 -2.23 12.09 0.02
CA GLY A 83 -1.77 10.84 0.65
C GLY A 83 -1.82 9.60 -0.24
N TYR A 84 -2.97 9.35 -0.88
CA TYR A 84 -3.19 8.21 -1.78
C TYR A 84 -3.97 8.57 -3.03
N GLY A 85 -3.64 7.91 -4.14
CA GLY A 85 -4.36 8.03 -5.40
C GLY A 85 -4.18 6.81 -6.30
N ILE A 86 -5.06 6.66 -7.29
CA ILE A 86 -4.92 5.65 -8.34
C ILE A 86 -3.80 6.08 -9.29
N CYS A 87 -2.93 5.15 -9.68
CA CYS A 87 -1.81 5.43 -10.58
C CYS A 87 -1.97 4.55 -11.83
N PRO A 88 -2.34 5.12 -13.00
CA PRO A 88 -2.44 4.34 -14.24
C PRO A 88 -1.06 3.84 -14.72
N GLU A 89 -1.01 2.93 -15.68
CA GLU A 89 0.25 2.37 -16.22
C GLU A 89 1.27 3.44 -16.68
N ASN A 90 0.79 4.59 -17.16
CA ASN A 90 1.61 5.72 -17.63
C ASN A 90 1.67 6.90 -16.63
N CYS A 91 1.45 6.62 -15.36
CA CYS A 91 1.36 7.61 -14.29
C CYS A 91 2.68 8.34 -14.05
N LYS A 92 2.68 9.67 -14.21
CA LYS A 92 3.86 10.53 -13.95
C LYS A 92 4.24 10.61 -12.47
N CYS A 93 3.35 10.21 -11.55
CA CYS A 93 3.67 10.08 -10.13
C CYS A 93 4.79 9.05 -9.88
N GLY A 94 5.15 8.26 -10.89
CA GLY A 94 6.25 7.30 -10.86
C GLY A 94 7.67 7.88 -10.97
N SER A 95 7.84 9.19 -11.19
CA SER A 95 9.17 9.79 -11.43
C SER A 95 10.04 9.99 -10.18
N ASP A 96 9.45 9.93 -8.99
CA ASP A 96 10.13 10.17 -7.70
C ASP A 96 9.78 9.12 -6.64
N LEU A 97 9.68 7.85 -7.07
CA LEU A 97 9.39 6.72 -6.20
C LEU A 97 10.65 6.21 -5.50
N ASP A 98 10.54 5.93 -4.21
CA ASP A 98 11.57 5.24 -3.43
C ASP A 98 11.38 3.72 -3.45
N TYR A 99 10.12 3.26 -3.49
CA TYR A 99 9.78 1.84 -3.47
C TYR A 99 8.68 1.48 -4.48
N ARG A 100 8.70 0.23 -4.93
CA ARG A 100 7.62 -0.41 -5.69
C ARG A 100 7.26 -1.73 -5.03
N TYR A 101 5.97 -1.93 -4.81
CA TYR A 101 5.40 -3.16 -4.29
C TYR A 101 4.57 -3.81 -5.38
N PHE A 102 4.79 -5.09 -5.62
CA PHE A 102 4.05 -5.88 -6.59
C PHE A 102 3.52 -7.15 -5.93
N ILE A 103 2.20 -7.24 -5.80
CA ILE A 103 1.49 -8.38 -5.22
C ILE A 103 0.89 -9.19 -6.36
N TYR A 104 1.11 -10.50 -6.38
CA TYR A 104 0.65 -11.34 -7.48
C TYR A 104 0.43 -12.80 -7.05
N PRO A 105 -0.49 -13.52 -7.72
CA PRO A 105 -0.70 -14.94 -7.46
C PRO A 105 0.42 -15.78 -8.11
N LYS A 106 0.89 -16.81 -7.41
CA LYS A 106 1.77 -17.85 -7.97
C LYS A 106 1.55 -19.16 -7.25
N ASP A 107 1.27 -20.23 -8.00
CA ASP A 107 1.09 -21.59 -7.46
C ASP A 107 0.08 -21.68 -6.30
N GLY A 108 -1.02 -20.89 -6.39
CA GLY A 108 -2.06 -20.82 -5.35
C GLY A 108 -1.69 -19.99 -4.12
N LYS A 109 -0.55 -19.28 -4.15
CA LYS A 109 -0.07 -18.42 -3.07
C LYS A 109 -0.07 -16.95 -3.47
N ILE A 110 -0.10 -16.08 -2.47
CA ILE A 110 0.04 -14.63 -2.64
C ILE A 110 1.52 -14.27 -2.48
N MET A 111 2.12 -13.76 -3.53
CA MET A 111 3.51 -13.34 -3.54
C MET A 111 3.59 -11.83 -3.36
N LEU A 112 4.65 -11.36 -2.70
CA LEU A 112 5.02 -9.96 -2.66
C LEU A 112 6.44 -9.80 -3.19
N LYS A 113 6.60 -8.92 -4.17
CA LYS A 113 7.89 -8.39 -4.62
C LYS A 113 8.02 -6.94 -4.16
N ILE A 114 9.18 -6.60 -3.61
CA ILE A 114 9.52 -5.24 -3.20
C ILE A 114 10.80 -4.82 -3.92
N GLU A 115 10.74 -3.68 -4.58
CA GLU A 115 11.89 -3.03 -5.19
C GLU A 115 12.16 -1.68 -4.52
N ARG A 116 13.44 -1.34 -4.36
CA ARG A 116 13.89 -0.05 -3.86
C ARG A 116 14.67 0.70 -4.94
N PHE A 117 14.41 1.99 -5.09
CA PHE A 117 15.19 2.84 -5.98
C PHE A 117 16.61 3.03 -5.44
N SER A 118 17.60 2.78 -6.30
CA SER A 118 19.02 2.95 -6.00
C SER A 118 19.53 4.19 -6.72
N TYR A 119 19.80 5.26 -5.98
CA TYR A 119 20.38 6.50 -6.52
C TYR A 119 21.77 6.32 -7.14
N GLU A 120 22.52 5.30 -6.71
CA GLU A 120 23.82 4.95 -7.31
C GLU A 120 23.68 4.45 -8.75
N THR A 121 22.64 3.66 -9.01
CA THR A 121 22.43 3.03 -10.32
C THR A 121 21.32 3.70 -11.12
N MET A 122 20.59 4.64 -10.53
CA MET A 122 19.38 5.26 -11.07
C MET A 122 18.34 4.22 -11.51
N ASN A 123 18.26 3.10 -10.80
CA ASN A 123 17.40 1.96 -11.14
C ASN A 123 16.77 1.33 -9.88
N PHE A 124 15.65 0.63 -10.07
CA PHE A 124 15.04 -0.19 -9.03
C PHE A 124 15.81 -1.49 -8.84
N LYS A 125 16.08 -1.85 -7.58
CA LYS A 125 16.69 -3.12 -7.19
C LYS A 125 15.70 -3.91 -6.36
N GLU A 126 15.53 -5.19 -6.69
CA GLU A 126 14.76 -6.12 -5.88
C GLU A 126 15.40 -6.29 -4.50
N ILE A 127 14.60 -6.17 -3.45
CA ILE A 127 15.03 -6.41 -2.05
C ILE A 127 14.23 -7.52 -1.37
N PHE A 128 13.14 -7.95 -2.01
CA PHE A 128 12.27 -9.04 -1.55
C PHE A 128 11.46 -9.59 -2.72
N ASN A 129 11.27 -10.91 -2.75
CA ASN A 129 10.42 -11.60 -3.71
C ASN A 129 10.09 -13.00 -3.19
N ASP A 130 9.04 -13.11 -2.38
CA ASP A 130 8.62 -14.36 -1.75
C ASP A 130 7.13 -14.29 -1.35
N GLU A 131 6.62 -15.32 -0.70
CA GLU A 131 5.29 -15.37 -0.10
C GLU A 131 5.07 -14.15 0.81
N ILE A 132 3.88 -13.54 0.72
CA ILE A 132 3.57 -12.28 1.41
C ILE A 132 3.65 -12.43 2.94
N GLU A 133 3.35 -13.62 3.45
CA GLU A 133 3.43 -13.97 4.86
C GLU A 133 4.86 -13.83 5.41
N LYS A 134 5.88 -14.18 4.61
CA LYS A 134 7.29 -13.98 4.99
C LYS A 134 7.68 -12.50 5.04
N ALA A 135 7.00 -11.66 4.27
CA ALA A 135 7.16 -10.21 4.41
C ALA A 135 6.56 -9.72 5.71
N PHE A 136 5.40 -10.27 6.11
CA PHE A 136 4.76 -9.95 7.39
C PHE A 136 5.67 -10.30 8.56
N GLU A 137 6.23 -11.51 8.58
CA GLU A 137 7.20 -11.93 9.61
C GLU A 137 8.41 -11.00 9.71
N ARG A 138 8.81 -10.40 8.59
CA ARG A 138 10.02 -9.57 8.51
C ARG A 138 9.79 -8.10 8.85
N TRP A 139 8.65 -7.54 8.47
CA TRP A 139 8.43 -6.08 8.50
C TRP A 139 7.12 -5.64 9.14
N ALA A 140 6.13 -6.52 9.33
CA ALA A 140 4.85 -6.09 9.87
C ALA A 140 4.96 -5.76 11.36
N ASP A 141 4.30 -4.67 11.75
CA ASP A 141 4.06 -4.27 13.13
C ASP A 141 2.55 -4.23 13.41
N SER A 142 2.19 -4.64 14.62
CA SER A 142 0.84 -4.68 15.21
C SER A 142 0.00 -3.42 15.02
N GLY A 143 0.65 -2.25 14.96
CA GLY A 143 -0.03 -0.96 14.89
C GLY A 143 -0.51 -0.54 13.50
N GLY A 144 -0.01 -1.18 12.43
CA GLY A 144 -0.12 -0.60 11.10
C GLY A 144 0.69 0.70 11.00
N CYS A 145 0.63 1.34 9.83
CA CYS A 145 1.22 2.66 9.62
C CYS A 145 0.14 3.71 9.37
N HIS A 146 -0.74 3.46 8.41
CA HIS A 146 -1.91 4.31 8.14
C HIS A 146 -3.24 3.61 8.43
N LEU A 147 -3.25 2.27 8.57
CA LEU A 147 -4.42 1.53 9.01
C LEU A 147 -4.39 1.36 10.52
N GLU A 148 -5.47 1.76 11.19
CA GLU A 148 -5.61 1.59 12.64
C GLU A 148 -6.45 0.34 12.96
N PRO A 149 -5.92 -0.66 13.71
CA PRO A 149 -6.63 -1.90 14.01
C PRO A 149 -8.03 -1.71 14.60
N LYS A 150 -8.21 -0.69 15.47
CA LYS A 150 -9.49 -0.37 16.11
C LYS A 150 -10.57 0.14 15.15
N LEU A 151 -10.21 0.54 13.93
CA LEU A 151 -11.14 1.05 12.91
C LEU A 151 -11.52 -0.01 11.88
N LEU A 152 -10.93 -1.20 11.97
CA LEU A 152 -11.21 -2.35 11.12
C LEU A 152 -12.25 -3.31 11.76
N TYR A 153 -12.59 -3.12 13.05
CA TYR A 153 -13.60 -3.87 13.82
C TYR A 153 -14.85 -3.06 14.13
#